data_AF-A0A9E4IP36-F1
#
_entry.id   AF-A0A9E4IP36-F1
#
_cell.length_a   1.000
_cell.length_b   1.000
_cell.length_c   1.000
_cell.angle_alpha   90.00
_cell.angle_beta   90.00
_cell.angle_gamma   90.00
#
_symmetry.space_group_name_H-M   'P 1'
#
loop_
_entity.id
_entity.type
_entity.pdbx_description
1 polymer ?
#
loop_
_entity_poly.entity_id
_entity_poly.type
_entity_poly.pdbx_seq_one_letter_code
_entity_poly.pdbx_strand_id
1 'polypeptide(L)'
;MQLVFEQIRTGGDRNFGYLLGDRDARAAVLIDPSYSPAVLAERAAAQGLAVTHVVNTHGHPDHTEGNAEAVRLTGAAVAAHSACPVDPSVRLDDGALLSIGALALDCIHVPGHAADHLVLFEPTHRLLFTGDLVFVGKVGGTRTDEDAATEWNSLQRVIDTFPDDATIWPGHDYGVRPSSTLALEKRTNPFLLCENLEAFLELKRDWPAFKARHGLK
;
A
#
# COMPACT_ATOMS: atom_id res chain seq x y z
N MET A 1 20.24 -14.07 0.94
CA MET A 1 18.87 -13.58 1.21
C MET A 1 17.92 -14.37 0.33
N GLN A 2 16.93 -15.02 0.93
CA GLN A 2 15.85 -15.70 0.21
C GLN A 2 14.53 -15.00 0.51
N LEU A 3 13.93 -14.38 -0.51
CA LEU A 3 12.65 -13.67 -0.40
C LEU A 3 11.51 -14.62 -0.03
N VAL A 4 10.71 -14.22 0.96
CA VAL A 4 9.35 -14.71 1.19
C VAL A 4 8.41 -13.55 0.93
N PHE A 5 7.53 -13.72 -0.05
CA PHE A 5 6.53 -12.72 -0.39
C PHE A 5 5.19 -13.40 -0.68
N GLU A 6 4.14 -12.97 0.01
CA GLU A 6 2.78 -13.46 -0.20
C GLU A 6 1.78 -12.30 -0.16
N GLN A 7 0.94 -12.21 -1.20
CA GLN A 7 -0.25 -11.36 -1.22
C GLN A 7 -1.46 -12.20 -0.81
N ILE A 8 -2.22 -11.72 0.17
CA ILE A 8 -3.37 -12.43 0.74
C ILE A 8 -4.59 -11.51 0.67
N ARG A 9 -5.71 -12.03 0.15
CA ARG A 9 -7.00 -11.34 0.28
C ARG A 9 -7.47 -11.47 1.72
N THR A 10 -7.52 -10.36 2.43
CA THR A 10 -7.78 -10.33 3.87
C THR A 10 -9.26 -10.15 4.21
N GLY A 11 -10.12 -9.89 3.23
CA GLY A 11 -11.57 -9.75 3.41
C GLY A 11 -12.01 -8.29 3.37
N GLY A 12 -13.12 -7.95 4.03
CA GLY A 12 -13.65 -6.58 4.05
C GLY A 12 -14.11 -6.08 2.69
N ASP A 13 -13.70 -4.86 2.31
CA ASP A 13 -13.90 -4.32 0.97
C ASP A 13 -12.80 -4.81 0.02
N ARG A 14 -12.60 -6.13 -0.03
CA ARG A 14 -11.59 -6.76 -0.91
C ARG A 14 -10.16 -6.29 -0.60
N ASN A 15 -9.84 -6.04 0.65
CA ASN A 15 -8.50 -5.64 1.09
C ASN A 15 -7.48 -6.75 0.76
N PHE A 16 -6.27 -6.31 0.45
CA PHE A 16 -5.08 -7.12 0.46
C PHE A 16 -4.30 -6.86 1.75
N GLY A 17 -3.65 -7.91 2.25
CA GLY A 17 -2.56 -7.82 3.20
C GLY A 17 -1.36 -8.60 2.67
N TYR A 18 -0.18 -8.24 3.13
CA TYR A 18 1.07 -8.78 2.59
C TYR A 18 1.96 -9.35 3.68
N LEU A 19 2.58 -10.48 3.38
CA LEU A 19 3.73 -11.00 4.12
C LEU A 19 4.98 -10.72 3.29
N LEU A 20 5.94 -10.00 3.87
CA LEU A 20 7.26 -9.77 3.26
C LEU A 20 8.34 -10.18 4.27
N GLY A 21 9.29 -11.02 3.86
CA GLY A 21 10.34 -11.48 4.75
C GLY A 21 11.60 -11.98 4.06
N ASP A 22 12.67 -12.02 4.84
CA ASP A 22 13.95 -12.63 4.48
C ASP A 22 14.10 -13.94 5.26
N ARG A 23 14.08 -15.07 4.54
CA ARG A 23 14.17 -16.39 5.18
C ARG A 23 15.51 -16.62 5.85
N ASP A 24 16.59 -16.10 5.29
CA ASP A 24 17.93 -16.32 5.85
C ASP A 24 18.08 -15.63 7.21
N ALA A 25 17.49 -14.44 7.35
CA ALA A 25 17.41 -13.70 8.61
C ALA A 25 16.28 -14.16 9.54
N ARG A 26 15.36 -15.00 9.03
CA ARG A 26 14.12 -15.42 9.71
C ARG A 26 13.28 -14.25 10.21
N ALA A 27 13.27 -13.14 9.47
CA ALA A 27 12.55 -11.92 9.82
C ALA A 27 11.50 -11.58 8.77
N ALA A 28 10.35 -11.09 9.20
CA ALA A 28 9.26 -10.68 8.33
C ALA A 28 8.48 -9.48 8.88
N VAL A 29 7.70 -8.85 8.01
CA VAL A 29 6.68 -7.88 8.37
C VAL A 29 5.34 -8.28 7.76
N LEU A 30 4.27 -7.86 8.42
CA LEU A 30 2.92 -7.91 7.85
C LEU A 30 2.54 -6.49 7.43
N ILE A 31 2.16 -6.29 6.18
CA ILE A 31 1.68 -5.00 5.68
C ILE A 31 0.17 -5.06 5.57
N ASP A 32 -0.52 -4.11 6.20
CA ASP A 32 -1.99 -3.99 6.24
C ASP A 32 -2.70 -5.32 6.52
N PRO A 33 -2.50 -5.93 7.71
CA PRO A 33 -3.08 -7.23 8.01
C PRO A 33 -4.61 -7.26 7.99
N SER A 34 -5.25 -6.07 8.01
CA SER A 34 -6.67 -5.87 7.70
C SER A 34 -7.56 -6.86 8.45
N TYR A 35 -8.49 -7.57 7.80
CA TYR A 35 -9.42 -8.48 8.47
C TYR A 35 -8.93 -9.94 8.63
N SER A 36 -7.69 -10.27 8.23
CA SER A 36 -7.16 -11.65 8.35
C SER A 36 -5.75 -11.74 8.96
N PRO A 37 -5.48 -11.09 10.10
CA PRO A 37 -4.16 -11.11 10.75
C PRO A 37 -3.68 -12.52 11.11
N ALA A 38 -4.58 -13.41 11.53
CA ALA A 38 -4.24 -14.80 11.88
C ALA A 38 -3.67 -15.59 10.68
N VAL A 39 -4.29 -15.45 9.50
CA VAL A 39 -3.82 -16.12 8.28
C VAL A 39 -2.40 -15.67 7.94
N LEU A 40 -2.13 -14.36 7.98
CA LEU A 40 -0.80 -13.80 7.72
C LEU A 40 0.25 -14.29 8.74
N ALA A 41 -0.10 -14.28 10.03
CA ALA A 41 0.79 -14.75 11.11
C ALA A 41 1.10 -16.26 10.99
N GLU A 42 0.09 -17.09 10.70
CA GLU A 42 0.24 -18.53 10.48
C GLU A 42 1.14 -18.82 9.28
N ARG A 43 0.99 -18.06 8.18
CA ARG A 43 1.83 -18.19 6.99
C ARG A 43 3.29 -17.81 7.30
N ALA A 44 3.52 -16.73 8.04
CA ALA A 44 4.87 -16.38 8.51
C ALA A 44 5.49 -17.49 9.37
N ALA A 45 4.74 -18.03 10.32
CA ALA A 45 5.19 -19.11 11.20
C ALA A 45 5.49 -20.41 10.44
N ALA A 46 4.65 -20.79 9.48
CA ALA A 46 4.86 -21.96 8.61
C ALA A 46 6.13 -21.83 7.76
N GLN A 47 6.54 -20.60 7.44
CA GLN A 47 7.78 -20.29 6.74
C GLN A 47 9.00 -20.19 7.68
N GLY A 48 8.79 -20.33 9.00
CA GLY A 48 9.84 -20.26 10.03
C GLY A 48 10.30 -18.84 10.35
N LEU A 49 9.50 -17.82 10.01
CA LEU A 49 9.80 -16.40 10.15
C LEU A 49 9.24 -15.84 11.48
N ALA A 50 10.00 -14.94 12.10
CA ALA A 50 9.50 -14.08 13.17
C ALA A 50 8.99 -12.77 12.55
N VAL A 51 7.71 -12.44 12.79
CA VAL A 51 7.15 -11.15 12.40
C VAL A 51 7.64 -10.10 13.40
N THR A 52 8.40 -9.11 12.91
CA THR A 52 8.97 -8.05 13.74
C THR A 52 8.10 -6.81 13.77
N HIS A 53 7.40 -6.53 12.67
CA HIS A 53 6.54 -5.36 12.54
C HIS A 53 5.20 -5.68 11.86
N VAL A 54 4.16 -4.99 12.32
CA VAL A 54 2.91 -4.77 11.58
C VAL A 54 3.00 -3.37 10.99
N VAL A 55 3.05 -3.28 9.67
CA VAL A 55 3.23 -2.03 8.94
C VAL A 55 1.89 -1.60 8.36
N ASN A 56 1.48 -0.35 8.59
CA ASN A 56 0.31 0.20 7.93
C ASN A 56 0.70 1.20 6.86
N THR A 57 0.08 1.07 5.68
CA THR A 57 0.20 2.11 4.64
C THR A 57 -0.53 3.38 5.06
N HIS A 58 -1.67 3.26 5.73
CA HIS A 58 -2.42 4.40 6.26
C HIS A 58 -3.43 3.97 7.33
N GLY A 59 -4.04 4.96 7.99
CA GLY A 59 -4.84 4.79 9.19
C GLY A 59 -6.32 4.44 8.99
N HIS A 60 -6.76 4.06 7.79
CA HIS A 60 -8.16 3.67 7.62
C HIS A 60 -8.48 2.36 8.35
N PRO A 61 -9.69 2.22 8.92
CA PRO A 61 -10.04 1.07 9.76
C PRO A 61 -9.90 -0.27 9.04
N ASP A 62 -10.26 -0.35 7.76
CA ASP A 62 -10.19 -1.57 6.98
C ASP A 62 -8.76 -2.07 6.72
N HIS A 63 -7.74 -1.21 6.91
CA HIS A 63 -6.32 -1.58 6.91
C HIS A 63 -5.78 -1.90 8.31
N THR A 64 -6.30 -1.23 9.34
CA THR A 64 -5.73 -1.22 10.70
C THR A 64 -6.47 -2.12 11.70
N GLU A 65 -7.69 -2.57 11.40
CA GLU A 65 -8.56 -3.37 12.29
C GLU A 65 -7.83 -4.60 12.85
N GLY A 66 -7.04 -5.28 12.02
CA GLY A 66 -6.31 -6.50 12.41
C GLY A 66 -5.04 -6.28 13.22
N ASN A 67 -4.62 -5.03 13.44
CA ASN A 67 -3.33 -4.73 14.07
C ASN A 67 -3.22 -5.32 15.47
N ALA A 68 -4.25 -5.11 16.32
CA ALA A 68 -4.22 -5.57 17.71
C ALA A 68 -4.08 -7.10 17.80
N GLU A 69 -4.78 -7.83 16.92
CA GLU A 69 -4.69 -9.28 16.85
C GLU A 69 -3.35 -9.74 16.27
N ALA A 70 -2.83 -9.08 15.23
CA ALA A 70 -1.52 -9.38 14.67
C ALA A 70 -0.41 -9.19 15.71
N VAL A 71 -0.46 -8.12 16.51
CA VAL A 71 0.46 -7.88 17.63
C VAL A 71 0.32 -8.97 18.69
N ARG A 72 -0.90 -9.36 19.06
CA ARG A 72 -1.13 -10.43 20.04
C ARG A 72 -0.55 -11.77 19.60
N LEU A 73 -0.66 -12.10 18.31
CA LEU A 73 -0.19 -13.37 17.75
C LEU A 73 1.34 -13.42 17.56
N THR A 74 1.97 -12.28 17.31
CA THR A 74 3.37 -12.23 16.88
C THR A 74 4.33 -11.54 17.84
N GLY A 75 3.82 -10.66 18.70
CA GLY A 75 4.64 -9.76 19.52
C GLY A 75 5.29 -8.61 18.73
N ALA A 76 4.90 -8.42 17.47
CA ALA A 76 5.44 -7.38 16.60
C ALA A 76 5.11 -5.96 17.08
N ALA A 77 5.95 -4.98 16.71
CA ALA A 77 5.66 -3.56 16.91
C ALA A 77 4.79 -3.03 15.76
N VAL A 78 3.86 -2.12 16.05
CA VAL A 78 3.12 -1.40 15.00
C VAL A 78 3.99 -0.28 14.44
N ALA A 79 4.15 -0.26 13.13
CA ALA A 79 4.91 0.73 12.38
C ALA A 79 3.99 1.45 11.38
N ALA A 80 3.91 2.78 11.47
CA ALA A 80 3.09 3.59 10.57
C ALA A 80 3.62 5.03 10.55
N HIS A 81 3.09 5.87 9.67
CA HIS A 81 3.38 7.30 9.68
C HIS A 81 2.99 7.94 11.03
N SER A 82 3.71 8.96 11.49
CA SER A 82 3.46 9.59 12.80
C SER A 82 2.07 10.23 12.94
N ALA A 83 1.45 10.63 11.83
CA ALA A 83 0.08 11.14 11.79
C ALA A 83 -1.00 10.04 11.82
N CYS A 84 -0.62 8.77 11.85
CA CYS A 84 -1.56 7.66 11.86
C CYS A 84 -2.36 7.62 13.17
N PRO A 85 -3.70 7.43 13.14
CA PRO A 85 -4.53 7.42 14.34
C PRO A 85 -4.25 6.26 15.31
N VAL A 86 -3.50 5.24 14.88
CA VAL A 86 -3.21 4.02 15.67
C VAL A 86 -2.07 4.20 16.69
N ASP A 87 -1.47 5.40 16.79
CA ASP A 87 -0.33 5.73 17.65
C ASP A 87 0.82 4.70 17.53
N PRO A 88 1.57 4.71 16.42
CA PRO A 88 2.52 3.64 16.13
C PRO A 88 3.72 3.65 17.08
N SER A 89 4.14 2.44 17.47
CA SER A 89 5.36 2.24 18.28
C SER A 89 6.64 2.57 17.50
N VAL A 90 6.59 2.43 16.16
CA VAL A 90 7.67 2.78 15.24
C VAL A 90 7.14 3.78 14.22
N ARG A 91 7.75 4.96 14.14
CA ARG A 91 7.32 6.00 13.21
C ARG A 91 8.02 5.86 11.87
N LEU A 92 7.24 5.80 10.80
CA LEU A 92 7.67 5.74 9.42
C LEU A 92 7.35 7.06 8.74
N ASP A 93 8.06 8.13 9.11
CA ASP A 93 7.92 9.44 8.47
C ASP A 93 8.58 9.47 7.07
N ASP A 94 8.41 10.56 6.32
CA ASP A 94 8.90 10.64 4.93
C ASP A 94 10.40 10.33 4.82
N GLY A 95 10.74 9.35 3.98
CA GLY A 95 12.12 8.88 3.77
C GLY A 95 12.64 7.91 4.83
N ALA A 96 11.79 7.44 5.76
CA ALA A 96 12.17 6.41 6.71
C ALA A 96 12.51 5.09 6.02
N LEU A 97 13.41 4.32 6.64
CA LEU A 97 13.83 3.01 6.17
C LEU A 97 13.50 1.96 7.24
N LEU A 98 12.78 0.90 6.87
CA LEU A 98 12.48 -0.23 7.76
C LEU A 98 13.19 -1.50 7.27
N SER A 99 14.18 -1.97 8.04
CA SER A 99 14.97 -3.16 7.68
C SER A 99 14.28 -4.47 8.06
N ILE A 100 14.41 -5.48 7.19
CA ILE A 100 13.85 -6.82 7.34
C ILE A 100 14.91 -7.84 6.93
N GLY A 101 15.87 -8.13 7.82
CA GLY A 101 17.06 -8.90 7.44
C GLY A 101 17.89 -8.12 6.42
N ALA A 102 18.13 -8.71 5.25
CA ALA A 102 18.80 -8.03 4.13
C ALA A 102 17.84 -7.22 3.22
N LEU A 103 16.52 -7.35 3.40
CA LEU A 103 15.53 -6.51 2.72
C LEU A 103 15.37 -5.18 3.47
N ALA A 104 14.84 -4.17 2.78
CA ALA A 104 14.42 -2.92 3.42
C ALA A 104 13.20 -2.34 2.70
N LEU A 105 12.36 -1.64 3.46
CA LEU A 105 11.27 -0.83 2.92
C LEU A 105 11.62 0.64 3.01
N ASP A 106 11.70 1.30 1.86
CA ASP A 106 11.71 2.76 1.75
C ASP A 106 10.26 3.25 1.94
N CYS A 107 10.04 4.08 2.96
CA CYS A 107 8.71 4.61 3.31
C CYS A 107 8.59 6.05 2.80
N ILE A 108 7.70 6.30 1.86
CA ILE A 108 7.52 7.62 1.25
C ILE A 108 6.13 8.15 1.59
N HIS A 109 6.07 9.37 2.14
CA HIS A 109 4.81 10.02 2.50
C HIS A 109 4.11 10.59 1.26
N VAL A 110 2.86 10.17 1.08
CA VAL A 110 2.04 10.40 -0.11
C VAL A 110 0.60 10.74 0.29
N PRO A 111 0.37 11.86 0.98
CA PRO A 111 -0.95 12.22 1.47
C PRO A 111 -1.95 12.46 0.33
N GLY A 112 -3.24 12.45 0.66
CA GLY A 112 -4.34 12.74 -0.26
C GLY A 112 -5.54 11.85 0.01
N HIS A 113 -5.40 10.55 -0.22
CA HIS A 113 -6.40 9.56 0.21
C HIS A 113 -6.59 9.58 1.73
N ALA A 114 -5.46 9.60 2.45
CA ALA A 114 -5.38 9.83 3.89
C ALA A 114 -4.19 10.75 4.19
N ALA A 115 -4.25 11.51 5.28
CA ALA A 115 -3.19 12.47 5.64
C ALA A 115 -1.88 11.78 6.07
N ASP A 116 -1.96 10.53 6.49
CA ASP A 116 -0.86 9.70 7.01
C ASP A 116 -0.38 8.65 6.00
N HIS A 117 -0.81 8.74 4.74
CA HIS A 117 -0.59 7.68 3.75
C HIS A 117 0.88 7.54 3.34
N LEU A 118 1.34 6.30 3.30
CA LEU A 118 2.66 5.87 2.86
C LEU A 118 2.53 4.93 1.66
N VAL A 119 3.42 5.10 0.69
CA VAL A 119 3.85 3.99 -0.17
C VAL A 119 5.12 3.39 0.39
N LEU A 120 5.25 2.07 0.27
CA LEU A 120 6.41 1.32 0.77
C LEU A 120 7.09 0.64 -0.41
N PHE A 121 8.39 0.78 -0.54
CA PHE A 121 9.15 0.21 -1.66
C PHE A 121 10.29 -0.69 -1.20
N GLU A 122 10.32 -1.93 -1.69
CA GLU A 122 11.45 -2.84 -1.54
C GLU A 122 12.29 -2.82 -2.83
N PRO A 123 13.51 -2.25 -2.83
CA PRO A 123 14.26 -1.98 -4.05
C PRO A 123 14.85 -3.22 -4.73
N THR A 124 15.15 -4.28 -3.98
CA THR A 124 15.85 -5.48 -4.50
C THR A 124 14.98 -6.26 -5.48
N HIS A 125 13.71 -6.45 -5.15
CA HIS A 125 12.72 -7.15 -5.97
C HIS A 125 11.68 -6.21 -6.58
N ARG A 126 11.84 -4.90 -6.35
CA ARG A 126 11.01 -3.82 -6.92
C ARG A 126 9.53 -3.98 -6.58
N LEU A 127 9.25 -4.25 -5.31
CA LEU A 127 7.89 -4.38 -4.79
C LEU A 127 7.44 -3.01 -4.27
N LEU A 128 6.43 -2.42 -4.90
CA LEU A 128 5.86 -1.13 -4.52
C LEU A 128 4.46 -1.34 -3.93
N PHE A 129 4.35 -1.27 -2.61
CA PHE A 129 3.08 -1.32 -1.89
C PHE A 129 2.46 0.06 -1.91
N THR A 130 1.38 0.22 -2.67
CA THR A 130 0.78 1.53 -2.93
C THR A 130 -0.38 1.87 -2.01
N GLY A 131 -0.78 0.93 -1.13
CA GLY A 131 -2.00 1.04 -0.33
C GLY A 131 -3.14 1.56 -1.20
N ASP A 132 -3.80 2.59 -0.69
CA ASP A 132 -4.91 3.22 -1.39
C ASP A 132 -4.56 4.42 -2.27
N LEU A 133 -3.28 4.67 -2.55
CA LEU A 133 -2.91 5.75 -3.48
C LEU A 133 -3.17 5.32 -4.94
N VAL A 134 -2.61 4.17 -5.34
CA VAL A 134 -2.73 3.64 -6.71
C VAL A 134 -3.26 2.22 -6.64
N PHE A 135 -4.34 1.96 -7.37
CA PHE A 135 -4.85 0.63 -7.63
C PHE A 135 -4.58 0.24 -9.09
N VAL A 136 -4.87 -1.01 -9.46
CA VAL A 136 -4.83 -1.44 -10.86
C VAL A 136 -5.95 -0.77 -11.66
N GLY A 137 -5.60 0.26 -12.44
CA GLY A 137 -6.48 1.06 -13.28
C GLY A 137 -7.31 2.13 -12.55
N LYS A 138 -7.03 2.41 -11.27
CA LYS A 138 -7.73 3.40 -10.44
C LYS A 138 -6.77 4.08 -9.46
N VAL A 139 -7.25 5.09 -8.74
CA VAL A 139 -6.56 5.72 -7.59
C VAL A 139 -7.50 5.79 -6.39
N GLY A 140 -6.98 6.18 -5.23
CA GLY A 140 -7.73 6.37 -3.98
C GLY A 140 -8.95 7.26 -4.12
N GLY A 141 -9.92 7.09 -3.23
CA GLY A 141 -10.99 8.08 -3.04
C GLY A 141 -10.50 9.25 -2.19
N THR A 142 -10.96 10.47 -2.46
CA THR A 142 -10.64 11.65 -1.64
C THR A 142 -11.92 12.33 -1.16
N ARG A 143 -11.86 13.05 -0.04
CA ARG A 143 -13.06 13.68 0.57
C ARG A 143 -13.35 15.06 0.00
N THR A 144 -12.31 15.79 -0.37
CA THR A 144 -12.39 17.16 -0.91
C THR A 144 -11.52 17.32 -2.16
N ASP A 145 -11.71 18.42 -2.88
CA ASP A 145 -10.82 18.79 -3.99
C ASP A 145 -9.41 19.17 -3.51
N GLU A 146 -9.26 19.67 -2.28
CA GLU A 146 -7.96 19.93 -1.66
C GLU A 146 -7.20 18.63 -1.40
N ASP A 147 -7.90 17.61 -0.87
CA ASP A 147 -7.36 16.26 -0.70
C ASP A 147 -6.97 15.65 -2.07
N ALA A 148 -7.80 15.86 -3.10
CA ALA A 148 -7.52 15.41 -4.46
C ALA A 148 -6.31 16.12 -5.08
N ALA A 149 -6.15 17.42 -4.86
CA ALA A 149 -4.95 18.15 -5.30
C ALA A 149 -3.69 17.68 -4.55
N THR A 150 -3.83 17.31 -3.29
CA THR A 150 -2.75 16.70 -2.49
C THR A 150 -2.38 15.33 -3.05
N GLU A 151 -3.38 14.48 -3.33
CA GLU A 151 -3.19 13.16 -3.95
C GLU A 151 -2.54 13.26 -5.32
N TRP A 152 -2.91 14.25 -6.14
CA TRP A 152 -2.28 14.52 -7.43
C TRP A 152 -0.75 14.71 -7.28
N ASN A 153 -0.32 15.56 -6.34
CA ASN A 153 1.11 15.78 -6.10
C ASN A 153 1.81 14.49 -5.63
N SER A 154 1.14 13.70 -4.80
CA SER A 154 1.62 12.38 -4.35
C SER A 154 1.77 11.39 -5.51
N LEU A 155 0.82 11.36 -6.46
CA LEU A 155 0.91 10.53 -7.66
C LEU A 155 2.08 10.94 -8.56
N GLN A 156 2.29 12.25 -8.78
CA GLN A 156 3.44 12.73 -9.53
C GLN A 156 4.76 12.34 -8.84
N ARG A 157 4.83 12.51 -7.51
CA ARG A 157 5.99 12.08 -6.73
C ARG A 157 6.30 10.59 -6.92
N VAL A 158 5.30 9.71 -6.88
CA VAL A 158 5.47 8.27 -7.11
C VAL A 158 5.98 7.97 -8.52
N ILE A 159 5.40 8.63 -9.54
CA ILE A 159 5.80 8.47 -10.94
C ILE A 159 7.27 8.86 -11.16
N ASP A 160 7.73 9.93 -10.50
CA ASP A 160 9.08 10.47 -10.66
C ASP A 160 10.12 9.73 -9.81
N THR A 161 9.71 9.13 -8.70
CA THR A 161 10.63 8.51 -7.72
C THR A 161 10.98 7.08 -8.08
N PHE A 162 10.00 6.28 -8.52
CA PHE A 162 10.16 4.82 -8.64
C PHE A 162 10.37 4.36 -10.07
N PRO A 163 11.08 3.23 -10.28
CA PRO A 163 11.34 2.73 -11.63
C PRO A 163 10.06 2.18 -12.27
N ASP A 164 9.96 2.33 -13.58
CA ASP A 164 8.83 1.87 -14.40
C ASP A 164 8.53 0.36 -14.24
N ASP A 165 9.55 -0.46 -13.95
CA ASP A 165 9.40 -1.90 -13.73
C ASP A 165 9.10 -2.30 -12.28
N ALA A 166 8.84 -1.34 -11.39
CA ALA A 166 8.28 -1.61 -10.07
C ALA A 166 6.89 -2.25 -10.19
N THR A 167 6.70 -3.35 -9.46
CA THR A 167 5.41 -4.04 -9.37
C THR A 167 4.55 -3.36 -8.32
N ILE A 168 3.35 -2.93 -8.71
CA ILE A 168 2.36 -2.29 -7.84
C ILE A 168 1.55 -3.36 -7.11
N TRP A 169 1.56 -3.27 -5.78
CA TRP A 169 0.82 -4.09 -4.83
C TRP A 169 -0.17 -3.22 -4.04
N PRO A 170 -1.44 -3.15 -4.49
CA PRO A 170 -2.43 -2.21 -3.96
C PRO A 170 -3.01 -2.59 -2.60
N GLY A 171 -3.68 -1.65 -1.93
CA GLY A 171 -4.46 -1.90 -0.71
C GLY A 171 -5.69 -2.78 -0.95
N HIS A 172 -6.29 -2.69 -2.14
CA HIS A 172 -7.52 -3.40 -2.48
C HIS A 172 -7.51 -4.05 -3.86
N ASP A 173 -8.30 -5.12 -3.98
CA ASP A 173 -8.52 -5.87 -5.21
C ASP A 173 -9.67 -5.28 -6.06
N TYR A 174 -9.53 -4.02 -6.46
CA TYR A 174 -10.54 -3.30 -7.26
C TYR A 174 -10.34 -3.41 -8.77
N GLY A 175 -9.18 -3.88 -9.21
CA GLY A 175 -8.82 -3.94 -10.62
C GLY A 175 -9.16 -5.26 -11.29
N VAL A 176 -8.80 -5.37 -12.57
CA VAL A 176 -8.96 -6.61 -13.36
C VAL A 176 -7.88 -7.66 -13.05
N ARG A 177 -6.85 -7.27 -12.30
CA ARG A 177 -5.73 -8.08 -11.85
C ARG A 177 -5.38 -7.67 -10.41
N PRO A 178 -4.80 -8.59 -9.61
CA PRO A 178 -4.44 -8.31 -8.22
C PRO A 178 -3.19 -7.44 -8.06
N SER A 179 -2.44 -7.20 -9.15
CA SER A 179 -1.24 -6.36 -9.21
C SER A 179 -1.00 -5.82 -10.62
N SER A 180 -0.11 -4.84 -10.74
CA SER A 180 0.29 -4.20 -12.01
C SER A 180 1.76 -3.79 -11.97
N THR A 181 2.22 -3.03 -12.96
CA THR A 181 3.53 -2.34 -12.90
C THR A 181 3.34 -0.84 -13.06
N LEU A 182 4.28 -0.05 -12.53
CA LEU A 182 4.24 1.41 -12.66
C LEU A 182 4.18 1.83 -14.13
N ALA A 183 4.97 1.18 -15.00
CA ALA A 183 4.94 1.42 -16.44
C ALA A 183 3.57 1.16 -17.08
N LEU A 184 2.86 0.10 -16.64
CA LEU A 184 1.53 -0.20 -17.17
C LEU A 184 0.53 0.85 -16.71
N GLU A 185 0.51 1.17 -15.41
CA GLU A 185 -0.39 2.19 -14.87
C GLU A 185 -0.15 3.57 -15.52
N LYS A 186 1.11 3.98 -15.74
CA LYS A 186 1.44 5.22 -16.47
C LYS A 186 0.87 5.25 -17.90
N ARG A 187 0.65 4.10 -18.53
CA ARG A 187 0.10 4.01 -19.90
C ARG A 187 -1.41 3.80 -19.94
N THR A 188 -2.02 3.29 -18.88
CA THR A 188 -3.41 2.81 -18.94
C THR A 188 -4.32 3.30 -17.82
N ASN A 189 -3.79 3.79 -16.70
CA ASN A 189 -4.60 4.29 -15.60
C ASN A 189 -5.16 5.67 -15.97
N PRO A 190 -6.49 5.85 -16.09
CA PRO A 190 -7.08 7.10 -16.56
C PRO A 190 -6.63 8.33 -15.76
N PHE A 191 -6.36 8.16 -14.46
CA PHE A 191 -5.93 9.25 -13.59
C PHE A 191 -4.45 9.62 -13.77
N LEU A 192 -3.59 8.65 -14.08
CA LEU A 192 -2.17 8.91 -14.37
C LEU A 192 -1.94 9.45 -15.79
N LEU A 193 -2.97 9.39 -16.65
CA LEU A 193 -2.96 9.96 -18.00
C LEU A 193 -3.43 11.42 -18.05
N CYS A 194 -3.97 11.96 -16.95
CA CYS A 194 -4.35 13.36 -16.88
C CYS A 194 -3.11 14.26 -17.09
N GLU A 195 -3.22 15.26 -17.97
CA GLU A 195 -2.09 16.13 -18.33
C GLU A 195 -1.78 17.19 -17.27
N ASN A 196 -2.76 17.49 -16.40
CA ASN A 196 -2.66 18.51 -15.36
C ASN A 196 -3.68 18.25 -14.23
N LEU A 197 -3.55 19.03 -13.16
CA LEU A 197 -4.42 18.95 -11.98
C LEU A 197 -5.90 19.21 -12.31
N GLU A 198 -6.21 20.13 -13.22
CA GLU A 198 -7.60 20.46 -13.57
C GLU A 198 -8.30 19.24 -14.19
N ALA A 199 -7.66 18.60 -15.18
CA ALA A 199 -8.17 17.38 -15.80
C ALA A 199 -8.33 16.23 -14.79
N PHE A 200 -7.42 16.13 -13.81
CA PHE A 200 -7.52 15.14 -12.73
C PHE A 200 -8.72 15.39 -11.82
N LEU A 201 -8.94 16.64 -11.39
CA LEU A 201 -10.08 17.02 -10.56
C LEU A 201 -11.41 16.83 -11.30
N GLU A 202 -11.46 17.17 -12.58
CA GLU A 202 -12.63 16.90 -13.43
C GLU A 202 -12.92 15.40 -13.52
N LEU A 203 -11.91 14.57 -13.77
CA LEU A 203 -12.08 13.11 -13.82
C LEU A 203 -12.53 12.54 -12.47
N LYS A 204 -12.01 13.03 -11.35
CA LYS A 204 -12.44 12.63 -9.99
C LYS A 204 -13.94 12.88 -9.78
N ARG A 205 -14.42 14.06 -10.16
CA ARG A 205 -15.84 14.44 -10.04
C ARG A 205 -16.73 13.64 -10.99
N ASP A 206 -16.26 13.38 -12.20
CA ASP A 206 -17.00 12.62 -13.24
C ASP A 206 -16.80 11.10 -13.15
N TRP A 207 -16.01 10.60 -12.18
CA TRP A 207 -15.58 9.21 -12.13
C TRP A 207 -16.72 8.18 -12.22
N PRO A 208 -17.87 8.35 -11.52
CA PRO A 208 -19.00 7.44 -11.68
C PRO A 208 -19.53 7.35 -13.12
N ALA A 209 -19.63 8.49 -13.81
CA ALA A 209 -20.11 8.53 -15.20
C ALA A 209 -19.04 8.03 -16.17
N PHE A 210 -17.75 8.35 -15.94
CA PHE A 210 -16.63 7.79 -16.69
C PHE A 210 -16.67 6.26 -16.65
N LYS A 211 -16.80 5.66 -15.47
CA LYS A 211 -16.92 4.20 -15.33
C LYS A 211 -18.09 3.64 -16.14
N ALA A 212 -19.25 4.29 -16.08
CA ALA A 212 -20.43 3.86 -16.83
C ALA A 212 -20.19 3.91 -18.36
N ARG A 213 -19.59 4.98 -18.88
CA ARG A 213 -19.28 5.13 -20.32
C ARG A 213 -18.27 4.10 -20.82
N HIS A 214 -17.34 3.69 -19.97
CA HIS A 214 -16.25 2.77 -20.32
C HIS A 214 -16.47 1.32 -19.84
N GLY A 215 -17.63 1.00 -19.29
CA GLY A 215 -17.96 -0.35 -18.82
C GLY A 215 -17.09 -0.84 -17.65
N LEU A 216 -16.54 0.08 -16.86
CA LEU A 216 -15.72 -0.24 -15.70
C LEU A 216 -16.62 -0.54 -14.49
N LYS A 217 -16.29 -1.61 -13.75
CA LYS A 217 -16.96 -1.98 -12.50
C LYS A 217 -16.35 -1.22 -11.31
#